data_AF-A0A1G9GHE7-F1
#
_entry.id   AF-A0A1G9GHE7-F1
#
_cell.length_a   1.000
_cell.length_b   1.000
_cell.length_c   1.000
_cell.angle_alpha   90.00
_cell.angle_beta   90.00
_cell.angle_gamma   90.00
#
_symmetry.space_group_name_H-M   'P 1'
#
loop_
_entity.id
_entity.type
_entity.pdbx_description
1 polymer ?
#
loop_
_entity_poly.entity_id
_entity_poly.type
_entity_poly.pdbx_seq_one_letter_code
_entity_poly.pdbx_strand_id
1 'polypeptide(L)'
;MGYAVIEDVEDRVGNRIIRRKILSTDDPQYPSGYRYALHYGYVDGRGTIIRYDNENQTVGRHERHTPDGIEEIEFPGMMALRDRFVEEVEHER
;
A
#
# COMPACT_ATOMS: atom_id res chain seq x y z
N MET A 1 -1.54 -22.05 4.57
CA MET A 1 -1.15 -20.69 4.22
C MET A 1 -1.53 -19.79 5.37
N GLY A 2 -0.52 -19.31 6.09
CA GLY A 2 -0.68 -18.45 7.25
C GLY A 2 -0.54 -16.98 6.90
N TYR A 3 -1.08 -16.12 7.75
CA TYR A 3 -0.79 -14.70 7.73
C TYR A 3 -0.53 -14.21 9.14
N ALA A 4 0.44 -13.31 9.29
CA ALA A 4 0.63 -12.55 10.53
C ALA A 4 0.41 -11.07 10.22
N VAL A 5 -0.36 -10.39 11.06
CA VAL A 5 -0.59 -8.96 10.94
C VAL A 5 0.66 -8.24 11.47
N ILE A 6 1.30 -7.46 10.59
CA ILE A 6 2.40 -6.56 10.97
C ILE A 6 1.84 -5.18 11.26
N GLU A 7 0.95 -4.69 10.40
CA GLU A 7 0.29 -3.40 10.55
C GLU A 7 -1.12 -3.47 9.97
N ASP A 8 -2.10 -2.93 10.69
CA ASP A 8 -3.45 -2.68 10.18
C ASP A 8 -3.98 -1.44 10.91
N VAL A 9 -3.60 -0.28 10.40
CA VAL A 9 -3.96 1.02 10.98
C VAL A 9 -4.66 1.89 9.94
N GLU A 10 -5.58 2.71 10.43
CA GLU A 10 -6.31 3.70 9.64
C GLU A 10 -6.38 5.02 10.41
N ASP A 11 -5.75 6.05 9.87
CA ASP A 11 -5.74 7.40 10.39
C ASP A 11 -6.63 8.29 9.51
N ARG A 12 -7.54 9.04 10.13
CA ARG A 12 -8.43 9.98 9.45
C ARG A 12 -8.10 11.40 9.87
N VAL A 13 -7.82 12.26 8.89
CA VAL A 13 -7.47 13.67 9.12
C VAL A 13 -8.35 14.53 8.22
N GLY A 14 -9.40 15.11 8.80
CA GLY A 14 -10.40 15.87 8.05
C GLY A 14 -11.06 15.01 6.98
N ASN A 15 -10.85 15.36 5.70
CA ASN A 15 -11.37 14.64 4.54
C ASN A 15 -10.37 13.63 3.93
N ARG A 16 -9.23 13.39 4.58
CA ARG A 16 -8.20 12.45 4.15
C ARG A 16 -8.21 11.18 5.00
N ILE A 17 -7.77 10.09 4.40
CA ILE A 17 -7.57 8.79 5.03
C ILE A 17 -6.19 8.25 4.69
N ILE A 18 -5.47 7.76 5.70
CA ILE A 18 -4.22 7.03 5.56
C ILE A 18 -4.46 5.64 6.11
N ARG A 19 -4.40 4.62 5.26
CA ARG A 19 -4.54 3.22 5.65
C ARG A 19 -3.23 2.50 5.37
N ARG A 20 -2.68 1.82 6.38
CA ARG A 20 -1.50 0.96 6.24
C ARG A 20 -1.86 -0.44 6.67
N LYS A 21 -2.02 -1.33 5.70
CA LYS A 21 -2.25 -2.76 5.94
C LYS A 21 -1.06 -3.54 5.42
N ILE A 22 -0.39 -4.26 6.31
CA ILE A 22 0.78 -5.09 6.02
C ILE A 22 0.61 -6.43 6.72
N LEU A 23 0.62 -7.51 5.94
CA LEU A 23 0.57 -8.88 6.40
C LEU A 23 1.83 -9.60 5.92
N SER A 24 2.52 -10.36 6.77
CA SER A 24 3.45 -11.39 6.28
C SER A 24 2.67 -12.64 5.93
N THR A 25 3.12 -13.36 4.90
CA THR A 25 2.46 -14.57 4.42
C THR A 25 3.44 -15.52 3.74
N ASP A 26 3.09 -16.81 3.72
CA ASP A 26 3.78 -17.89 2.99
C ASP A 26 3.09 -18.23 1.66
N ASP A 27 2.17 -17.38 1.21
CA ASP A 27 1.41 -17.56 -0.02
C ASP A 27 2.29 -17.39 -1.28
N PRO A 28 2.36 -18.39 -2.18
CA PRO A 28 3.11 -18.28 -3.42
C PRO A 28 2.56 -17.22 -4.39
N GLN A 29 1.33 -16.74 -4.22
CA GLN A 29 0.81 -15.56 -4.93
C GLN A 29 1.56 -14.27 -4.55
N TYR A 30 2.14 -14.24 -3.35
CA TYR A 30 2.89 -13.11 -2.80
C TYR A 30 4.35 -13.53 -2.55
N PRO A 31 5.16 -13.72 -3.61
CA PRO A 31 6.55 -14.21 -3.49
C PRO A 31 7.47 -13.28 -2.70
N SER A 32 7.07 -12.02 -2.48
CA SER A 32 7.74 -11.08 -1.59
C SER A 32 7.68 -11.48 -0.10
N GLY A 33 6.79 -12.42 0.26
CA GLY A 33 6.47 -12.79 1.64
C GLY A 33 5.49 -11.83 2.32
N TYR A 34 4.93 -10.87 1.58
CA TYR A 34 4.02 -9.85 2.12
C TYR A 34 2.79 -9.64 1.24
N ARG A 35 1.63 -9.52 1.88
CA ARG A 35 0.42 -8.96 1.26
C ARG A 35 0.14 -7.61 1.91
N TYR A 36 0.03 -6.56 1.10
CA TYR A 36 -0.09 -5.21 1.66
C TYR A 36 -0.99 -4.30 0.81
N ALA A 37 -1.52 -3.28 1.48
CA ALA A 37 -2.22 -2.16 0.88
C ALA A 37 -1.93 -0.90 1.72
N LEU A 38 -1.10 -0.02 1.18
CA LEU A 38 -0.80 1.31 1.72
C LEU A 38 -1.60 2.32 0.90
N HIS A 39 -2.48 3.08 1.51
CA HIS A 39 -3.41 3.94 0.79
C HIS A 39 -3.54 5.30 1.47
N TYR A 40 -3.28 6.34 0.70
CA TYR A 40 -3.59 7.71 1.04
C TYR A 40 -4.60 8.26 0.03
N GLY A 41 -5.74 8.71 0.53
CA GLY A 41 -6.85 9.11 -0.31
C GLY A 41 -7.83 10.01 0.42
N TYR A 42 -8.99 10.19 -0.21
CA TYR A 42 -10.08 10.96 0.35
C TYR A 42 -11.20 10.07 0.89
N VAL A 43 -11.80 10.46 2.01
CA VAL A 43 -12.95 9.74 2.58
C VAL A 43 -14.26 10.00 1.83
N ASP A 44 -14.30 11.04 0.98
CA ASP A 44 -15.50 11.50 0.28
C ASP A 44 -15.59 11.01 -1.18
N GLY A 45 -14.78 10.01 -1.55
CA GLY A 45 -14.84 9.41 -2.88
C GLY A 45 -14.13 10.19 -3.98
N ARG A 46 -13.43 11.29 -3.66
CA ARG A 46 -12.52 11.97 -4.61
C ARG A 46 -11.35 11.10 -5.09
N GLY A 47 -11.16 9.93 -4.48
CA GLY A 47 -10.26 8.89 -4.98
C GLY A 47 -8.94 8.79 -4.23
N THR A 48 -7.99 8.12 -4.88
CA THR A 48 -6.65 7.85 -4.39
C THR A 48 -5.73 9.02 -4.71
N ILE A 49 -4.89 9.42 -3.75
CA ILE A 49 -3.78 10.34 -3.96
C ILE A 49 -2.55 9.50 -4.27
N ILE A 50 -2.23 8.57 -3.38
CA ILE A 50 -1.12 7.63 -3.51
C ILE A 50 -1.55 6.30 -2.91
N ARG A 51 -1.32 5.20 -3.61
CA ARG A 51 -1.51 3.86 -3.06
C ARG A 51 -0.43 2.92 -3.57
N TYR A 52 0.08 2.08 -2.67
CA TYR A 52 0.92 0.95 -3.00
C TYR A 52 0.21 -0.33 -2.61
N ASP A 53 0.12 -1.29 -3.52
CA ASP A 53 -0.35 -2.63 -3.19
C ASP A 53 0.27 -3.70 -4.10
N ASN A 54 -0.02 -4.95 -3.78
CA ASN A 54 0.27 -6.10 -4.62
C ASN A 54 -0.95 -7.02 -4.79
N GLU A 55 -2.16 -6.47 -4.63
CA GLU A 55 -3.41 -7.21 -4.72
C GLU A 55 -3.99 -7.11 -6.14
N ASN A 56 -3.22 -7.60 -7.11
CA ASN A 56 -3.60 -7.59 -8.53
C ASN A 56 -3.63 -9.02 -9.11
N GLN A 57 -3.97 -9.14 -10.40
CA GLN A 57 -4.10 -10.44 -11.09
C GLN A 57 -2.75 -11.07 -11.46
N THR A 58 -1.65 -10.32 -11.35
CA THR A 58 -0.31 -10.75 -11.75
C THR A 58 0.51 -11.10 -10.51
N VAL A 59 0.88 -12.37 -10.38
CA VAL A 59 1.68 -12.88 -9.25
C VAL A 59 2.98 -12.09 -9.11
N GLY A 60 3.28 -11.65 -7.88
CA GLY A 60 4.52 -10.92 -7.55
C GLY A 60 4.61 -9.50 -8.10
N ARG A 61 3.58 -8.97 -8.76
CA ARG A 61 3.58 -7.60 -9.25
C ARG A 61 3.24 -6.62 -8.14
N HIS A 62 4.02 -5.55 -8.06
CA HIS A 62 3.84 -4.46 -7.10
C HIS A 62 3.46 -3.20 -7.85
N GLU A 63 2.45 -2.49 -7.39
CA GLU A 63 1.89 -1.35 -8.10
C GLU A 63 1.91 -0.09 -7.23
N ARG A 64 2.15 1.05 -7.89
CA ARG A 64 1.90 2.40 -7.37
C ARG A 64 0.75 3.00 -8.15
N HIS A 65 -0.23 3.53 -7.44
CA HIS A 65 -1.44 4.13 -7.97
C HIS A 65 -1.47 5.59 -7.57
N THR A 66 -1.68 6.47 -8.55
CA THR A 66 -1.89 7.91 -8.39
C THR A 66 -3.11 8.35 -9.19
N PRO A 67 -3.56 9.61 -9.09
CA PRO A 67 -4.58 10.16 -10.00
C PRO A 67 -4.21 10.03 -11.49
N ASP A 68 -2.91 10.00 -11.80
CA ASP A 68 -2.41 9.96 -13.19
C ASP A 68 -2.37 8.54 -13.76
N GLY A 69 -2.43 7.51 -12.92
CA GLY A 69 -2.49 6.13 -13.38
C GLY A 69 -1.88 5.11 -12.42
N ILE A 70 -1.62 3.93 -12.98
CA ILE A 70 -1.04 2.80 -12.27
C ILE A 70 0.29 2.47 -12.94
N GLU A 71 1.35 2.38 -12.16
CA GLU A 71 2.68 1.96 -12.59
C GLU A 71 3.15 0.75 -11.79
N GLU A 72 3.89 -0.14 -12.44
CA GLU A 72 4.58 -1.23 -11.76
C GLU A 72 5.87 -0.70 -11.15
N ILE A 73 6.18 -1.14 -9.93
CA ILE A 73 7.39 -0.76 -9.20
C ILE A 73 8.22 -1.98 -8.83
N GLU A 74 9.53 -1.78 -8.70
CA GLU A 74 10.36 -2.75 -7.99
C GLU A 74 10.02 -2.73 -6.50
N PHE A 75 9.94 -3.90 -5.88
CA PHE A 75 9.68 -4.02 -4.44
C PHE A 75 10.98 -3.84 -3.65
N PRO A 76 11.17 -2.72 -2.92
CA PRO A 76 12.42 -2.46 -2.20
C PRO A 76 12.51 -3.24 -0.87
N GLY A 77 11.51 -4.07 -0.56
CA GLY A 77 11.28 -4.63 0.76
C GLY A 77 10.20 -3.87 1.52
N MET A 78 9.54 -4.56 2.46
CA MET A 78 8.29 -4.07 3.04
C MET A 78 8.45 -2.76 3.83
N MET A 79 9.48 -2.69 4.68
CA MET A 79 9.72 -1.51 5.50
C MET A 79 10.19 -0.31 4.67
N ALA A 80 11.06 -0.52 3.68
CA ALA A 80 11.50 0.54 2.77
C ALA A 80 10.34 1.11 1.95
N LEU A 81 9.40 0.26 1.50
CA LEU A 81 8.20 0.71 0.80
C LEU A 81 7.25 1.47 1.73
N ARG A 82 7.09 1.00 2.97
CA ARG A 82 6.30 1.68 4.01
C ARG A 82 6.85 3.07 4.32
N ASP A 83 8.16 3.19 4.49
CA ASP A 83 8.80 4.47 4.82
C ASP A 83 8.66 5.45 3.66
N ARG A 84 8.90 5.01 2.42
CA ARG A 84 8.61 5.80 1.21
C ARG A 84 7.17 6.30 1.18
N PHE A 85 6.20 5.41 1.47
CA PHE A 85 4.80 5.80 1.52
C PHE A 85 4.52 6.86 2.57
N VAL A 86 5.10 6.74 3.77
CA VAL A 86 4.93 7.73 4.84
C VAL A 86 5.54 9.08 4.44
N GLU A 87 6.74 9.09 3.88
CA GLU A 87 7.38 10.30 3.37
C GLU A 87 6.51 10.99 2.30
N GLU A 88 6.02 10.24 1.31
CA GLU A 88 5.14 10.79 0.27
C GLU A 88 3.83 11.36 0.85
N VAL A 89 3.24 10.70 1.84
CA VAL A 89 2.05 11.22 2.55
C VAL A 89 2.34 12.52 3.28
N GLU A 90 3.50 12.64 3.93
CA GLU A 90 3.92 13.86 4.63
C GLU A 90 4.17 15.02 3.66
N HIS A 91 4.73 14.74 2.48
CA HIS A 91 4.93 15.73 1.43
C HIS A 91 3.63 16.25 0.80
N GLU A 92 2.59 15.42 0.76
CA GLU A 92 1.26 15.74 0.20
C GLU A 92 0.28 16.36 1.23
N ARG A 93 0.69 16.48 2.49
CA ARG A 93 -0.18 16.94 3.60
C ARG A 93 -0.29 18.46 3.73
#